data_AF-A0A833QMF2-F1
#
_entry.id   AF-A0A833QMF2-F1
#
_cell.length_a   1.000
_cell.length_b   1.000
_cell.length_c   1.000
_cell.angle_alpha   90.00
_cell.angle_beta   90.00
_cell.angle_gamma   90.00
#
_symmetry.space_group_name_H-M   'P 1'
#
loop_
_entity.id
_entity.type
_entity.pdbx_description
1 polymer ?
#
loop_
_entity_poly.entity_id
_entity_poly.type
_entity_poly.pdbx_seq_one_letter_code
_entity_poly.pdbx_strand_id
1 'polypeptide(L)'
;MEMMKESKDLIGETCRLLKGTLSCYDKATVDSSADGLDRLSALPAFPLSLLAIAQDGDTLGLRIASATYLKNLLRRYTDRELFSPEIHKEFRNQLAEALLKVDQAVLKVLIEAFRLVVTKDIVRENSWTELVPQLKAVIENSNLISGAGYSQWNTLNALTVLQAVTRPFPILLTN
;
A
#
# COMPACT_ATOMS: atom_id res chain seq x y z
N MET A 1 4.25 -25.08 -2.96
CA MET A 1 5.68 -24.72 -2.74
C MET A 1 6.19 -23.79 -3.83
N GLU A 2 5.76 -23.93 -5.09
CA GLU A 2 6.17 -23.08 -6.22
C GLU A 2 5.64 -21.63 -6.14
N MET A 3 4.36 -21.40 -5.83
CA MET A 3 3.81 -20.03 -5.74
C MET A 3 4.53 -19.13 -4.70
N MET A 4 5.02 -19.71 -3.61
CA MET A 4 5.76 -18.97 -2.57
C MET A 4 7.20 -18.67 -2.99
N LYS A 5 7.75 -19.46 -3.93
CA LYS A 5 9.06 -19.22 -4.54
C LYS A 5 8.96 -18.08 -5.57
N GLU A 6 7.97 -18.13 -6.44
CA GLU A 6 7.70 -17.08 -7.44
C GLU A 6 7.45 -15.71 -6.79
N SER A 7 6.72 -15.67 -5.67
CA SER A 7 6.50 -14.43 -4.91
C SER A 7 7.81 -13.86 -4.34
N LYS A 8 8.68 -14.71 -3.79
CA LYS A 8 10.00 -14.28 -3.28
C LYS A 8 10.92 -13.81 -4.40
N ASP A 9 10.92 -14.50 -5.53
CA ASP A 9 11.72 -14.14 -6.70
C ASP A 9 11.26 -12.78 -7.27
N LEU A 10 9.94 -12.53 -7.33
CA LEU A 10 9.38 -11.24 -7.75
C LEU A 10 9.73 -10.11 -6.79
N ILE A 11 9.67 -10.33 -5.47
CA ILE A 11 10.09 -9.34 -4.47
C ILE A 11 11.59 -9.02 -4.62
N GLY A 12 12.42 -10.06 -4.80
CA GLY A 12 13.86 -9.90 -5.02
C GLY A 12 14.17 -9.05 -6.26
N GLU A 13 13.52 -9.35 -7.38
CA GLU A 13 13.71 -8.61 -8.63
C GLU A 13 13.17 -7.17 -8.54
N THR A 14 11.99 -6.98 -7.94
CA THR A 14 11.41 -5.65 -7.71
C THR A 14 12.35 -4.80 -6.84
N CYS A 15 12.92 -5.38 -5.78
CA CYS A 15 13.88 -4.72 -4.90
C CYS A 15 15.15 -4.32 -5.65
N ARG A 16 15.69 -5.23 -6.48
CA ARG A 16 16.88 -4.96 -7.32
C ARG A 16 16.65 -3.78 -8.26
N LEU A 17 15.52 -3.76 -8.96
CA LEU A 17 15.17 -2.68 -9.89
C LEU A 17 14.94 -1.35 -9.16
N LEU A 18 14.21 -1.36 -8.04
CA LEU A 18 14.02 -0.16 -7.23
C LEU A 18 15.35 0.42 -6.74
N LYS A 19 16.29 -0.42 -6.30
CA LYS A 19 17.66 0.01 -5.94
C LYS A 19 18.37 0.66 -7.14
N GLY A 20 18.20 0.12 -8.33
CA GLY A 20 18.71 0.72 -9.58
C GLY A 20 18.15 2.12 -9.85
N THR A 21 16.85 2.35 -9.59
CA THR A 21 16.24 3.68 -9.76
C THR A 21 16.71 4.73 -8.74
N LEU A 22 17.30 4.29 -7.63
CA LEU A 22 17.90 5.15 -6.62
C LEU A 22 19.38 5.47 -6.90
N SER A 23 19.98 4.86 -7.93
CA SER A 23 21.36 5.13 -8.33
C SER A 23 21.48 6.55 -8.90
N CYS A 24 22.23 7.42 -8.24
CA CYS A 24 22.36 8.82 -8.63
C CYS A 24 23.44 9.09 -9.69
N TYR A 25 24.28 8.10 -10.01
CA TYR A 25 25.48 8.29 -10.86
C TYR A 25 25.36 7.69 -12.26
N ASP A 26 24.34 6.85 -12.53
CA ASP A 26 24.21 6.16 -13.81
C ASP A 26 22.77 6.24 -14.34
N LYS A 27 22.57 7.18 -15.26
CA LYS A 27 21.29 7.37 -15.95
C LYS A 27 20.86 6.12 -16.72
N ALA A 28 21.79 5.40 -17.35
CA ALA A 28 21.44 4.20 -18.11
C ALA A 28 20.90 3.10 -17.18
N THR A 29 21.49 2.94 -16.00
CA THR A 29 20.96 2.04 -14.96
C THR A 29 19.59 2.47 -14.45
N VAL A 30 19.37 3.77 -14.23
CA VAL A 30 18.06 4.30 -13.81
C VAL A 30 17.00 4.02 -14.86
N ASP A 31 17.25 4.37 -16.11
CA ASP A 31 16.32 4.19 -17.23
C ASP A 31 16.02 2.70 -17.44
N SER A 32 17.05 1.84 -17.48
CA SER A 32 16.88 0.39 -17.62
C SER A 32 16.08 -0.22 -16.45
N SER A 33 16.23 0.34 -15.24
CA SER A 33 15.53 -0.15 -14.05
C SER A 33 14.07 0.30 -14.02
N ALA A 34 13.79 1.54 -14.45
CA ALA A 34 12.45 2.05 -14.64
C ALA A 34 11.69 1.23 -15.70
N ASP A 35 12.32 0.96 -16.85
CA ASP A 35 11.77 0.09 -17.88
C ASP A 35 11.48 -1.33 -17.36
N GLY A 36 12.37 -1.85 -16.49
CA GLY A 36 12.17 -3.12 -15.81
C GLY A 36 10.92 -3.11 -14.94
N LEU A 37 10.73 -2.07 -14.12
CA LEU A 37 9.56 -1.92 -13.26
C LEU A 37 8.26 -1.76 -14.08
N ASP A 38 8.32 -1.02 -15.18
CA ASP A 38 7.17 -0.89 -16.09
C ASP A 38 6.81 -2.23 -16.75
N ARG A 39 7.80 -3.09 -17.07
CA ARG A 39 7.51 -4.47 -17.52
C ARG A 39 6.86 -5.33 -16.44
N LEU A 40 7.33 -5.22 -15.19
CA LEU A 40 6.73 -5.95 -14.07
C LEU A 40 5.31 -5.47 -13.74
N SER A 41 4.94 -4.25 -14.13
CA SER A 41 3.59 -3.70 -13.92
C SER A 41 2.46 -4.50 -14.58
N ALA A 42 2.78 -5.35 -15.55
CA ALA A 42 1.86 -6.27 -16.19
C ALA A 42 1.56 -7.53 -15.35
N LEU A 43 2.37 -7.82 -14.33
CA LEU A 43 2.20 -9.00 -13.49
C LEU A 43 1.17 -8.74 -12.39
N PRO A 44 0.15 -9.61 -12.21
CA PRO A 44 -0.89 -9.41 -11.20
C PRO A 44 -0.38 -9.32 -9.75
N ALA A 45 0.74 -10.00 -9.45
CA ALA A 45 1.34 -10.01 -8.11
C ALA A 45 2.27 -8.82 -7.82
N PHE A 46 2.56 -7.97 -8.82
CA PHE A 46 3.50 -6.86 -8.68
C PHE A 46 3.10 -5.79 -7.62
N PRO A 47 1.83 -5.40 -7.46
CA PRO A 47 1.47 -4.48 -6.38
C PRO A 47 1.72 -5.07 -4.99
N LEU A 48 1.56 -6.39 -4.82
CA LEU A 48 1.86 -7.08 -3.57
C LEU A 48 3.37 -7.08 -3.29
N SER A 49 4.22 -7.24 -4.32
CA SER A 49 5.68 -7.13 -4.14
C SER A 49 6.10 -5.71 -3.75
N LEU A 50 5.51 -4.68 -4.37
CA LEU A 50 5.74 -3.28 -3.98
C LEU A 50 5.28 -3.00 -2.54
N LEU A 51 4.13 -3.54 -2.13
CA LEU A 51 3.63 -3.38 -0.77
C LEU A 51 4.54 -4.04 0.26
N ALA A 52 4.98 -5.28 0.00
CA ALA A 52 5.93 -6.00 0.86
C ALA A 52 7.23 -5.22 1.04
N ILE A 53 7.79 -4.65 -0.04
CA ILE A 53 9.01 -3.83 0.04
C ILE A 53 8.74 -2.51 0.75
N ALA A 54 7.56 -1.91 0.63
CA ALA A 54 7.21 -0.70 1.38
C ALA A 54 7.12 -0.96 2.89
N GLN A 55 6.63 -2.15 3.29
CA GLN A 55 6.57 -2.57 4.69
C GLN A 55 7.97 -2.83 5.26
N ASP A 56 8.71 -3.76 4.65
CA ASP A 56 9.88 -4.41 5.25
C ASP A 56 11.19 -4.21 4.46
N GLY A 57 11.24 -3.25 3.53
CA GLY A 57 12.45 -2.99 2.74
C GLY A 57 13.66 -2.50 3.57
N ASP A 58 14.87 -2.88 3.14
CA ASP A 58 16.12 -2.65 3.89
C ASP A 58 16.38 -1.19 4.31
N THR A 59 15.95 -0.22 3.50
CA THR A 59 16.21 1.21 3.73
C THR A 59 14.94 2.02 3.62
N LEU A 60 14.87 3.12 4.35
CA LEU A 60 13.74 4.05 4.26
C LEU A 60 13.56 4.59 2.84
N GLY A 61 14.65 4.88 2.13
CA GLY A 61 14.61 5.33 0.74
C GLY A 61 13.96 4.30 -0.19
N LEU A 62 14.33 3.02 -0.04
CA LEU A 62 13.73 1.92 -0.80
C LEU A 62 12.23 1.76 -0.50
N ARG A 63 11.84 1.83 0.78
CA ARG A 63 10.44 1.72 1.21
C ARG A 63 9.58 2.86 0.65
N ILE A 64 10.10 4.09 0.70
CA ILE A 64 9.44 5.27 0.11
C ILE A 64 9.35 5.16 -1.41
N ALA A 65 10.42 4.71 -2.08
CA ALA A 65 10.40 4.50 -3.53
C ALA A 65 9.34 3.47 -3.92
N SER A 66 9.29 2.35 -3.21
CA SER A 66 8.29 1.30 -3.43
C SER A 66 6.86 1.81 -3.23
N ALA A 67 6.59 2.51 -2.13
CA ALA A 67 5.29 3.14 -1.87
C ALA A 67 4.91 4.17 -2.95
N THR A 68 5.89 4.92 -3.46
CA THR A 68 5.69 5.91 -4.52
C THR A 68 5.33 5.24 -5.84
N TYR A 69 6.05 4.19 -6.22
CA TYR A 69 5.73 3.37 -7.38
C TYR A 69 4.33 2.77 -7.26
N LEU A 70 3.98 2.20 -6.10
CA LEU A 70 2.65 1.64 -5.85
C LEU A 70 1.54 2.68 -6.03
N LYS A 71 1.69 3.88 -5.46
CA LYS A 71 0.73 4.98 -5.66
C LYS A 71 0.54 5.31 -7.15
N ASN A 72 1.65 5.46 -7.87
CA ASN A 72 1.62 5.81 -9.29
C ASN A 72 0.97 4.70 -10.13
N LEU A 73 1.24 3.45 -9.76
CA LEU A 73 0.65 2.26 -10.35
C LEU A 73 -0.87 2.23 -10.16
N LEU A 74 -1.36 2.38 -8.92
CA LEU A 74 -2.80 2.42 -8.62
C LEU A 74 -3.52 3.59 -9.30
N ARG A 75 -2.84 4.73 -9.47
CA ARG A 75 -3.39 5.88 -10.19
C ARG A 75 -3.68 5.54 -11.65
N ARG A 76 -2.83 4.74 -12.30
CA ARG A 76 -3.05 4.23 -13.66
C ARG A 76 -4.17 3.17 -13.71
N TYR A 77 -4.43 2.48 -12.60
CA TYR A 77 -5.42 1.40 -12.51
C TYR A 77 -6.85 1.87 -12.23
N THR A 78 -7.05 3.12 -11.83
CA THR A 78 -8.42 3.64 -11.58
C THR A 78 -9.30 3.59 -12.84
N ASP A 79 -8.69 3.52 -14.02
CA ASP A 79 -9.36 3.43 -15.33
C ASP A 79 -9.33 2.03 -15.98
N ARG A 80 -8.67 1.03 -15.35
CA ARG A 80 -8.50 -0.32 -15.92
C ARG A 80 -8.59 -1.43 -14.87
N GLU A 81 -9.35 -2.48 -15.16
CA GLU A 81 -9.37 -3.71 -14.35
C GLU A 81 -8.08 -4.52 -14.60
N LEU A 82 -7.04 -4.24 -13.82
CA LEU A 82 -5.74 -4.93 -13.91
C LEU A 82 -5.59 -6.11 -12.95
N PHE A 83 -6.59 -6.33 -12.10
CA PHE A 83 -6.61 -7.42 -11.13
C PHE A 83 -7.86 -8.25 -11.29
N SER A 84 -7.74 -9.55 -10.99
CA SER A 84 -8.93 -10.31 -10.64
C SER A 84 -9.51 -9.76 -9.32
N PRO A 85 -10.83 -9.90 -9.09
CA PRO A 85 -11.46 -9.48 -7.84
C PRO A 85 -10.80 -10.06 -6.59
N GLU A 86 -10.28 -11.28 -6.67
CA GLU A 86 -9.61 -11.98 -5.57
C GLU A 86 -8.27 -11.32 -5.22
N ILE A 87 -7.45 -11.01 -6.24
CA ILE A 87 -6.16 -10.34 -6.06
C ILE A 87 -6.38 -8.92 -5.54
N HIS A 88 -7.38 -8.20 -6.04
CA HIS A 88 -7.72 -6.86 -5.57
C HIS A 88 -8.17 -6.88 -4.11
N LYS A 89 -9.01 -7.84 -3.72
CA LYS A 89 -9.46 -8.02 -2.34
C LYS A 89 -8.29 -8.35 -1.39
N GLU A 90 -7.38 -9.21 -1.83
CA GLU A 90 -6.18 -9.53 -1.04
C GLU A 90 -5.29 -8.30 -0.89
N PHE A 91 -5.00 -7.62 -1.99
CA PHE A 91 -4.18 -6.42 -2.02
C PHE A 91 -4.74 -5.32 -1.10
N ARG A 92 -6.03 -5.00 -1.19
CA ARG A 92 -6.62 -3.93 -0.37
C ARG A 92 -6.57 -4.26 1.12
N ASN A 93 -6.79 -5.53 1.49
CA ASN A 93 -6.69 -5.97 2.88
C ASN A 93 -5.26 -5.86 3.41
N GLN A 94 -4.27 -6.35 2.66
CA GLN A 94 -2.86 -6.21 3.03
C GLN A 94 -2.43 -4.74 3.10
N LEU A 95 -2.93 -3.88 2.20
CA LEU A 95 -2.65 -2.45 2.23
C LEU A 95 -3.21 -1.80 3.50
N ALA A 96 -4.44 -2.12 3.88
CA ALA A 96 -5.05 -1.61 5.12
C ALA A 96 -4.22 -2.02 6.35
N GLU A 97 -3.79 -3.28 6.41
CA GLU A 97 -2.93 -3.76 7.49
C GLU A 97 -1.54 -3.08 7.49
N ALA A 98 -0.94 -2.89 6.30
CA ALA A 98 0.34 -2.21 6.13
C ALA A 98 0.34 -0.83 6.79
N LEU A 99 -0.71 -0.05 6.52
CA LEU A 99 -0.84 1.32 7.01
C LEU A 99 -0.81 1.39 8.53
N LEU A 100 -1.25 0.34 9.22
CA LEU A 100 -1.27 0.30 10.69
C LEU A 100 0.10 0.04 11.31
N LYS A 101 1.05 -0.50 10.52
CA LYS A 101 2.35 -1.01 11.01
C LYS A 101 3.55 -0.21 10.52
N VAL A 102 3.46 0.44 9.36
CA VAL A 102 4.60 1.16 8.76
C VAL A 102 4.98 2.44 9.51
N ASP A 103 6.22 2.88 9.29
CA ASP A 103 6.71 4.16 9.81
C ASP A 103 5.98 5.36 9.19
N GLN A 104 5.91 6.47 9.94
CA GLN A 104 5.18 7.68 9.57
C GLN A 104 5.55 8.23 8.17
N ALA A 105 6.82 8.12 7.77
CA ALA A 105 7.28 8.61 6.47
C ALA A 105 6.72 7.78 5.31
N VAL A 106 6.67 6.46 5.46
CA VAL A 106 6.09 5.54 4.47
C VAL A 106 4.56 5.65 4.49
N LEU A 107 3.97 5.77 5.68
CA LEU A 107 2.53 5.95 5.87
C LEU A 107 1.98 7.09 5.01
N LYS A 108 2.62 8.26 5.01
CA LYS A 108 2.19 9.43 4.23
C LYS A 108 2.00 9.10 2.75
N VAL A 109 2.94 8.34 2.17
CA VAL A 109 2.91 7.96 0.76
C VAL A 109 1.86 6.88 0.50
N LEU A 110 1.79 5.86 1.36
CA LEU A 110 0.81 4.78 1.23
C LEU A 110 -0.62 5.26 1.44
N ILE A 111 -0.86 6.29 2.25
CA ILE A 111 -2.18 6.91 2.42
C ILE A 111 -2.70 7.50 1.10
N GLU A 112 -1.83 8.07 0.28
CA GLU A 112 -2.23 8.57 -1.03
C GLU A 112 -2.65 7.43 -1.97
N ALA A 113 -1.94 6.30 -1.95
CA ALA A 113 -2.31 5.10 -2.67
C ALA A 113 -3.66 4.53 -2.16
N PHE A 114 -3.81 4.45 -0.85
CA PHE A 114 -5.00 3.95 -0.17
C PHE A 114 -6.27 4.75 -0.49
N ARG A 115 -6.16 6.08 -0.60
CA ARG A 115 -7.29 6.93 -1.00
C ARG A 115 -7.86 6.57 -2.37
N LEU A 116 -7.01 6.14 -3.31
CA LEU A 116 -7.47 5.67 -4.63
C LEU A 116 -8.32 4.41 -4.48
N VAL A 117 -7.86 3.45 -3.67
CA VAL A 117 -8.59 2.21 -3.39
C VAL A 117 -9.91 2.49 -2.68
N VAL A 118 -9.91 3.29 -1.62
CA VAL A 118 -11.14 3.64 -0.87
C VAL A 118 -12.16 4.35 -1.76
N THR A 119 -11.70 5.27 -2.62
CA THR A 119 -12.59 5.98 -3.55
C THR A 119 -13.26 5.02 -4.52
N LYS A 120 -12.54 4.01 -5.02
CA LYS A 120 -13.12 2.97 -5.88
C LYS A 120 -14.06 2.07 -5.07
N ASP A 121 -13.51 1.42 -4.05
CA ASP A 121 -14.14 0.27 -3.39
C ASP A 121 -15.25 0.65 -2.41
N ILE A 122 -15.24 1.86 -1.84
CA ILE A 122 -16.28 2.30 -0.89
C ILE A 122 -17.21 3.30 -1.55
N VAL A 123 -16.66 4.35 -2.16
CA VAL A 123 -17.49 5.46 -2.67
C VAL A 123 -18.21 5.07 -3.96
N ARG A 124 -17.54 4.38 -4.89
CA ARG A 124 -18.13 4.03 -6.19
C ARG A 124 -18.81 2.67 -6.18
N GLU A 125 -18.16 1.66 -5.62
CA GLU A 125 -18.59 0.27 -5.73
C GLU A 125 -19.27 -0.29 -4.48
N ASN A 126 -19.09 0.35 -3.32
CA ASN A 126 -19.58 -0.13 -2.02
C ASN A 126 -19.25 -1.61 -1.75
N SER A 127 -18.07 -2.06 -2.17
CA SER A 127 -17.60 -3.45 -2.15
C SER A 127 -16.70 -3.80 -0.96
N TRP A 128 -16.43 -2.84 -0.06
CA TRP A 128 -15.56 -3.02 1.12
C TRP A 128 -16.21 -2.57 2.42
N THR A 129 -17.30 -3.23 2.79
CA THR A 129 -18.13 -2.92 3.96
C THR A 129 -17.44 -3.15 5.31
N GLU A 130 -16.42 -4.01 5.35
CA GLU A 130 -15.76 -4.45 6.58
C GLU A 130 -14.68 -3.47 7.05
N LEU A 131 -14.24 -2.54 6.20
CA LEU A 131 -13.12 -1.65 6.52
C LEU A 131 -13.40 -0.79 7.76
N VAL A 132 -14.57 -0.15 7.84
CA VAL A 132 -14.92 0.75 8.95
C VAL A 132 -15.06 -0.02 10.28
N PRO A 133 -15.80 -1.14 10.34
CA PRO A 133 -15.83 -1.99 11.53
C PRO A 133 -14.44 -2.47 11.99
N GLN A 134 -13.57 -2.88 11.05
CA GLN A 134 -12.22 -3.34 11.38
C GLN A 134 -11.35 -2.19 11.92
N LEU A 135 -11.42 -1.00 11.31
CA LEU A 135 -10.68 0.17 11.81
C LEU A 135 -11.12 0.57 13.22
N LYS A 136 -12.42 0.50 13.53
CA LYS A 136 -12.92 0.73 14.89
C LYS A 136 -12.26 -0.23 15.89
N ALA A 137 -12.26 -1.53 15.59
CA ALA A 137 -11.65 -2.52 16.47
C ALA A 137 -10.12 -2.29 16.63
N VAL A 138 -9.43 -1.91 15.56
CA VAL A 138 -7.99 -1.57 15.60
C VAL A 138 -7.74 -0.37 16.50
N ILE A 139 -8.54 0.68 16.40
CA ILE A 139 -8.42 1.89 17.24
C ILE A 139 -8.61 1.53 18.71
N GLU A 140 -9.67 0.79 19.04
CA GLU A 140 -9.97 0.35 20.42
C GLU A 140 -8.82 -0.48 21.02
N ASN A 141 -8.14 -1.28 20.19
CA ASN A 141 -7.05 -2.15 20.62
C ASN A 141 -5.65 -1.56 20.35
N SER A 142 -5.53 -0.27 20.04
CA SER A 142 -4.26 0.37 19.70
C SER A 142 -3.41 0.76 20.92
N ASN A 143 -2.11 1.02 20.69
CA ASN A 143 -1.11 1.17 21.74
C ASN A 143 -1.35 2.33 22.72
N LEU A 144 -1.96 3.44 22.30
CA LEU A 144 -2.29 4.55 23.20
C LEU A 144 -3.69 4.46 23.82
N ILE A 145 -4.59 3.64 23.26
CA ILE A 145 -6.00 3.56 23.69
C ILE A 145 -6.25 2.36 24.60
N SER A 146 -5.67 1.20 24.27
CA SER A 146 -5.91 -0.04 25.02
C SER A 146 -5.25 -0.09 26.40
N GLY A 147 -4.35 0.86 26.70
CA GLY A 147 -3.55 0.86 27.93
C GLY A 147 -2.56 -0.32 28.05
N ALA A 148 -2.57 -1.25 27.09
CA ALA A 148 -1.67 -2.39 27.02
C ALA A 148 -0.42 -2.00 26.22
N GLY A 149 0.73 -1.96 26.89
CA GLY A 149 2.02 -1.56 26.30
C GLY A 149 2.56 -2.44 25.16
N TYR A 150 1.81 -3.45 24.71
CA TYR A 150 2.22 -4.43 23.69
C TYR A 150 1.27 -4.50 22.47
N SER A 151 0.45 -3.48 22.23
CA SER A 151 -0.36 -3.47 21.01
C SER A 151 0.51 -3.32 19.77
N GLN A 152 0.32 -4.23 18.81
CA GLN A 152 0.92 -4.15 17.47
C GLN A 152 0.36 -3.00 16.62
N TRP A 153 -0.73 -2.36 17.07
CA TRP A 153 -1.41 -1.31 16.32
C TRP A 153 -1.04 0.08 16.83
N ASN A 154 -0.52 0.91 15.93
CA ASN A 154 -0.20 2.29 16.25
C ASN A 154 -1.46 3.17 16.19
N THR A 155 -1.81 3.83 17.30
CA THR A 155 -3.00 4.71 17.37
C THR A 155 -2.96 5.84 16.36
N LEU A 156 -1.80 6.50 16.15
CA LEU A 156 -1.67 7.61 15.20
C LEU A 156 -1.87 7.13 13.76
N ASN A 157 -1.33 5.95 13.43
CA ASN A 157 -1.54 5.34 12.12
C ASN A 157 -3.02 5.04 11.90
N ALA A 158 -3.68 4.39 12.88
CA ALA A 158 -5.10 4.04 12.79
C ALA A 158 -6.00 5.28 12.60
N LEU A 159 -5.72 6.37 13.32
CA LEU A 159 -6.44 7.64 13.15
C LEU A 159 -6.17 8.29 11.79
N THR A 160 -4.94 8.20 11.28
CA THR A 160 -4.58 8.69 9.94
C THR A 160 -5.31 7.91 8.84
N VAL A 161 -5.43 6.59 8.99
CA VAL A 161 -6.19 5.73 8.07
C VAL A 161 -7.68 6.08 8.13
N LEU A 162 -8.25 6.22 9.34
CA LEU A 162 -9.64 6.65 9.50
C LEU A 162 -9.90 7.99 8.82
N GLN A 163 -9.02 8.98 9.01
CA GLN A 163 -9.13 10.28 8.34
C GLN A 163 -9.08 10.14 6.81
N ALA A 164 -8.28 9.21 6.28
CA ALA A 164 -8.22 8.95 4.85
C ALA A 164 -9.50 8.30 4.31
N VAL A 165 -10.20 7.49 5.12
CA VAL A 165 -11.50 6.89 4.77
C VAL A 165 -12.63 7.91 4.79
N THR A 166 -12.60 8.90 5.70
CA THR A 166 -13.68 9.89 5.84
C THR A 166 -13.54 11.07 4.87
N ARG A 167 -12.32 11.40 4.44
CA ARG A 167 -12.05 12.54 3.54
C ARG A 167 -12.80 12.52 2.18
N PRO A 168 -13.04 11.37 1.53
CA PRO A 168 -13.85 11.28 0.32
C PRO A 168 -15.33 11.61 0.53
N PHE A 169 -15.78 11.80 1.77
CA PHE A 169 -17.14 12.21 2.12
C PHE A 169 -17.13 13.63 2.71
N PRO A 170 -16.99 14.70 1.90
CA PRO A 170 -16.99 16.05 2.43
C PRO A 170 -18.30 16.46 3.12
N ILE A 171 -19.43 15.75 2.89
CA ILE A 171 -20.76 16.17 3.37
C ILE A 171 -21.66 14.96 3.65
N LEU A 172 -21.49 14.31 4.80
CA LEU A 172 -22.57 13.53 5.45
C LEU A 172 -22.85 14.01 6.88
N LEU A 173 -22.31 15.17 7.27
CA LEU A 173 -22.42 15.75 8.61
C LEU A 173 -23.02 17.17 8.64
N THR A 174 -23.75 17.58 7.59
CA THR A 174 -24.69 18.70 7.71
C THR A 174 -26.08 18.12 7.90
N ASN A 175 -26.58 18.35 9.12
CA ASN A 175 -27.92 18.01 9.63
C ASN A 175 -29.07 18.29 8.65
#